data_AF-A0A6G3T4C5-F1
#
_entry.id   AF-A0A6G3T4C5-F1
#
_cell.length_a   1.000
_cell.length_b   1.000
_cell.length_c   1.000
_cell.angle_alpha   90.00
_cell.angle_beta   90.00
_cell.angle_gamma   90.00
#
_symmetry.space_group_name_H-M   'P 1'
#
loop_
_entity.id
_entity.type
_entity.pdbx_description
1 polymer ?
#
loop_
_entity_poly.entity_id
_entity_poly.type
_entity_poly.pdbx_seq_one_letter_code
_entity_poly.pdbx_strand_id
1 'polypeptide(L)' 'MYEPIRSASVHTPADGADFPHRSREEELDIQLAGHLAALLAVTDELGLGAAGDRIAAQVARLRGAPPARHA' A
#
# COMPACT_ATOMS: atom_id res chain seq x y z
N MET A 1 12.11 46.42 33.44
CA MET A 1 11.58 46.09 32.10
C MET A 1 12.20 44.77 31.69
N TYR A 2 11.41 43.71 31.55
CA TYR A 2 11.89 42.45 31.00
C TYR A 2 11.42 42.40 29.54
N GLU A 3 12.35 42.40 28.59
CA GLU A 3 12.01 42.14 27.20
C GLU A 3 11.65 40.65 27.06
N PRO A 4 10.53 40.29 26.40
CA PRO A 4 10.21 38.89 26.16
C PRO A 4 11.16 38.31 25.10
N ILE A 5 11.70 37.13 25.38
CA ILE A 5 12.46 36.33 24.41
C ILE A 5 11.54 36.01 23.23
N ARG A 6 11.80 36.60 22.06
CA ARG A 6 11.23 36.09 20.80
C ARG A 6 12.01 34.84 20.41
N SER A 7 11.69 33.71 21.04
CA SER A 7 12.10 32.42 20.49
C SER A 7 11.51 32.34 19.09
N ALA A 8 12.37 32.06 18.10
CA ALA A 8 11.91 31.73 16.76
C ALA A 8 10.85 30.63 16.88
N SER A 9 9.72 30.85 16.23
CA SER A 9 8.64 29.86 16.14
C SER A 9 9.23 28.55 15.63
N VAL A 10 9.10 27.48 16.42
CA VAL A 10 9.42 26.09 16.01
C VAL A 10 8.49 25.57 14.92
N HIS A 11 7.59 26.40 14.40
CA HIS A 11 6.79 26.14 13.23
C HIS A 11 7.47 26.70 11.97
N THR A 12 8.69 26.22 11.69
CA THR A 12 9.08 26.08 10.28
C THR A 12 8.24 24.91 9.76
N PRO A 13 7.22 25.12 8.91
CA PRO A 13 6.66 23.99 8.18
C PRO A 13 7.83 23.37 7.44
N ALA A 14 8.08 22.08 7.68
CA ALA A 14 9.14 21.36 7.00
C ALA A 14 9.00 21.65 5.50
N ASP A 15 10.00 22.33 4.95
CA ASP A 15 10.08 22.78 3.55
C ASP A 15 10.42 21.58 2.65
N GLY A 16 9.64 20.52 2.83
CA GLY A 16 9.98 19.14 2.50
C GLY A 16 8.95 18.14 3.02
N ALA A 17 7.68 18.55 3.17
CA ALA A 17 6.61 17.58 2.97
C ALA A 17 6.61 17.26 1.47
N ASP A 18 7.58 16.43 1.06
CA ASP A 18 7.63 15.83 -0.26
C ASP A 18 6.22 15.32 -0.55
N PHE A 19 5.62 15.86 -1.61
CA PHE A 19 4.38 15.34 -2.16
C PHE A 19 4.48 13.81 -2.21
N PRO A 20 3.39 13.06 -1.92
CA PRO A 20 3.46 11.61 -1.92
C PRO A 20 4.13 11.13 -3.21
N HIS A 21 5.24 10.39 -3.07
CA HIS A 21 6.05 9.92 -4.20
C HIS A 21 5.26 9.02 -5.16
N ARG A 22 4.03 8.66 -4.79
CA ARG A 22 3.07 7.90 -5.56
C ARG A 22 1.74 8.61 -5.62
N SER A 23 1.08 8.43 -6.75
CA SER A 23 -0.32 8.80 -6.90
C SER A 23 -1.19 8.00 -5.93
N ARG A 24 -2.35 8.57 -5.58
CA ARG A 24 -3.34 7.88 -4.75
C ARG A 24 -3.83 6.58 -5.39
N GLU A 25 -3.90 6.53 -6.73
CA GLU A 25 -4.30 5.34 -7.48
C GLU A 25 -3.28 4.21 -7.28
N GLU A 26 -1.99 4.49 -7.42
CA GLU A 26 -0.93 3.50 -7.15
C GLU A 26 -1.02 2.94 -5.72
N GLU A 27 -1.32 3.77 -4.72
CA GLU A 27 -1.45 3.27 -3.35
C GLU A 27 -2.70 2.43 -3.14
N LEU A 28 -3.79 2.69 -3.87
CA LEU A 28 -4.97 1.83 -3.85
C LEU A 28 -4.71 0.51 -4.54
N ASP A 29 -3.97 0.50 -5.64
CA ASP A 29 -3.59 -0.72 -6.36
C ASP A 29 -2.71 -1.62 -5.49
N ILE A 30 -1.76 -1.05 -4.75
CA ILE A 30 -0.93 -1.78 -3.80
C ILE A 30 -1.78 -2.38 -2.67
N GLN A 31 -2.70 -1.59 -2.11
CA GLN A 31 -3.61 -2.09 -1.08
C GLN A 31 -4.48 -3.21 -1.62
N LEU A 32 -5.09 -3.04 -2.78
CA LEU A 32 -5.95 -4.05 -3.41
C LEU A 32 -5.17 -5.34 -3.68
N ALA A 33 -3.94 -5.23 -4.21
CA ALA A 33 -3.07 -6.38 -4.43
C ALA A 33 -2.78 -7.14 -3.12
N GLY A 34 -2.56 -6.42 -2.01
CA GLY A 34 -2.38 -7.02 -0.68
C GLY A 34 -3.62 -7.78 -0.20
N HIS A 35 -4.81 -7.19 -0.30
CA HIS A 35 -6.06 -7.85 0.10
C HIS A 35 -6.37 -9.08 -0.76
N LEU A 36 -6.14 -9.00 -2.07
CA LEU A 36 -6.32 -10.13 -2.97
C LEU A 36 -5.33 -11.25 -2.69
N ALA A 37 -4.08 -10.93 -2.31
CA ALA A 37 -3.11 -11.95 -1.89
C ALA A 37 -3.55 -12.66 -0.59
N ALA A 38 -4.11 -11.93 0.37
CA ALA A 38 -4.68 -12.54 1.58
C ALA A 38 -5.87 -13.45 1.26
N LEU A 39 -6.78 -13.02 0.35
CA LEU A 39 -7.90 -13.85 -0.09
C LEU A 39 -7.42 -15.09 -0.86
N LEU A 40 -6.36 -14.95 -1.68
CA LEU A 40 -5.76 -16.07 -2.42
C LEU A 40 -5.27 -17.16 -1.48
N ALA A 41 -4.58 -16.79 -0.39
CA ALA A 41 -4.14 -17.76 0.62
C ALA A 41 -5.32 -18.54 1.22
N VAL A 42 -6.44 -17.86 1.53
CA VAL A 42 -7.66 -18.52 2.01
C VAL A 42 -8.26 -19.46 0.96
N THR A 43 -8.24 -19.08 -0.32
CA THR A 43 -8.73 -19.97 -1.38
C THR A 43 -7.86 -21.19 -1.61
N ASP A 44 -6.54 -21.07 -1.43
CA ASP A 44 -5.60 -22.19 -1.52
C ASP A 44 -5.89 -23.20 -0.38
N GLU A 45 -6.04 -22.73 0.87
CA GLU A 45 -6.39 -23.57 2.03
C GLU A 45 -7.75 -24.27 1.91
N LEU A 46 -8.72 -23.63 1.25
CA LEU A 46 -10.04 -24.20 1.02
C LEU A 46 -10.13 -25.08 -0.24
N GLY A 47 -9.03 -25.23 -1.01
CA GLY A 47 -9.02 -25.99 -2.25
C GLY A 47 -9.87 -25.37 -3.37
N LEU A 48 -10.13 -24.06 -3.32
CA LEU A 48 -10.97 -23.33 -4.29
C LEU A 48 -10.16 -22.91 -5.53
N GLY A 49 -9.49 -23.86 -6.17
CA GLY A 49 -8.47 -23.61 -7.21
C GLY A 49 -8.92 -22.66 -8.33
N ALA A 50 -10.10 -22.89 -8.92
CA ALA A 50 -10.60 -22.04 -10.00
C ALA A 50 -10.89 -20.59 -9.57
N ALA A 51 -11.27 -20.37 -8.31
CA ALA A 51 -11.43 -19.02 -7.76
C ALA A 51 -10.06 -18.39 -7.46
N GLY A 52 -9.16 -19.17 -6.86
CA GLY A 52 -7.76 -18.78 -6.61
C GLY A 52 -7.03 -18.37 -7.89
N ASP A 53 -7.20 -19.10 -9.00
CA ASP A 53 -6.57 -18.77 -10.28
C ASP A 53 -7.02 -17.40 -10.82
N ARG A 54 -8.31 -17.07 -10.66
CA ARG A 54 -8.84 -15.75 -11.06
C ARG A 54 -8.26 -14.63 -10.21
N ILE A 55 -8.11 -14.87 -8.91
CA ILE A 55 -7.52 -13.90 -7.98
C ILE A 55 -6.03 -13.73 -8.29
N ALA A 56 -5.29 -14.82 -8.51
CA ALA A 56 -3.88 -14.78 -8.87
C ALA A 56 -3.63 -14.00 -10.17
N ALA A 57 -4.52 -14.15 -11.17
CA ALA A 57 -4.48 -13.35 -12.39
C ALA A 57 -4.69 -11.84 -12.13
N GLN A 58 -5.58 -11.46 -11.21
CA GLN A 58 -5.77 -10.06 -10.83
C GLN A 58 -4.58 -9.50 -10.06
N VAL A 59 -3.99 -10.27 -9.13
CA VAL A 59 -2.77 -9.87 -8.43
C VAL A 59 -1.61 -9.68 -9.41
N ALA A 60 -1.48 -10.57 -10.40
CA ALA A 60 -0.46 -10.45 -11.45
C ALA A 60 -0.63 -9.18 -12.29
N ARG A 61 -1.88 -8.80 -12.61
CA ARG A 61 -2.17 -7.54 -13.30
C ARG A 61 -1.77 -6.31 -12.47
N LEU A 62 -2.08 -6.30 -11.17
CA LEU A 62 -1.78 -5.17 -10.28
C LEU A 62 -0.29 -5.05 -9.94
N ARG A 63 0.42 -6.18 -9.82
CA ARG A 63 1.84 -6.20 -9.39
C ARG A 63 2.84 -6.37 -10.53
N GLY A 64 2.38 -6.69 -11.74
CA GLY A 64 3.22 -7.03 -12.88
C GLY A 64 3.90 -8.41 -12.80
N ALA A 65 3.61 -9.20 -11.77
CA ALA A 65 4.17 -10.53 -11.58
C ALA A 65 3.19 -11.46 -10.82
N PRO A 66 3.16 -12.77 -11.13
CA PRO A 66 2.33 -13.73 -10.41
C PRO A 66 2.66 -13.77 -8.90
N PRO A 67 1.65 -13.93 -8.03
CA PRO A 67 1.88 -14.16 -6.61
C PRO A 67 2.49 -15.54 -6.35
N ALA A 68 3.26 -15.65 -5.26
CA ALA A 68 3.66 -16.95 -4.73
C ALA A 68 2.41 -17.69 -4.21
N ARG A 69 2.35 -19.01 -4.45
CA ARG A 69 1.21 -19.85 -4.07
C ARG A 69 1.69 -21.11 -3.37
N HIS A 70 0.86 -21.59 -2.44
CA HIS A 70 0.99 -22.92 -1.87
C HIS A 70 0.11 -23.86 -2.71
N ALA A 71 0.71 -24.94 -3.23
CA ALA A 71 0.03 -25.95 -4.05
C ALA A 71 -0.37 -27.16 -3.20
#